data_AF-A0A931RC41-F1
#
_entry.id   AF-A0A931RC41-F1
#
_cell.length_a   1.000
_cell.length_b   1.000
_cell.length_c   1.000
_cell.angle_alpha   90.00
_cell.angle_beta   90.00
_cell.angle_gamma   90.00
#
_symmetry.space_group_name_H-M   'P 1'
#
loop_
_entity.id
_entity.type
_entity.pdbx_description
1 polymer ?
#
loop_
_entity_poly.entity_id
_entity_poly.type
_entity_poly.pdbx_seq_one_letter_code
_entity_poly.pdbx_strand_id
1 'polypeptide(L)'
;MRFLPATILLTSFIGIAVFGVFGMYHGQAHAMDQNNCIAATAKGMDCPKEAGAVDFTAFHIDAYKGLSLATFGENVMKAFLLVSASLLFIGLAFFSPHLFKPPQLAFYRYQFRDSFSPPQKQQLTRWLALHENSPAAL
;
A
#
# COMPACT_ATOMS: atom_id res chain seq x y z
N MET A 1 -6.58 22.61 14.77
CA MET A 1 -6.31 21.40 13.93
C MET A 1 -6.06 21.69 12.46
N ARG A 2 -6.40 22.86 11.90
CA ARG A 2 -6.20 23.18 10.47
C ARG A 2 -4.74 23.13 10.00
N PHE A 3 -3.78 23.44 10.87
CA PHE A 3 -2.35 23.44 10.54
C PHE A 3 -1.64 22.10 10.82
N LEU A 4 -2.32 21.14 11.47
CA LEU A 4 -1.74 19.86 11.85
C LEU A 4 -1.13 19.08 10.66
N PRO A 5 -1.77 18.97 9.48
CA PRO A 5 -1.15 18.31 8.34
C PRO A 5 0.08 19.07 7.81
N ALA A 6 0.01 20.41 7.77
CA ALA A 6 1.13 21.24 7.32
C ALA A 6 2.33 21.15 8.26
N THR A 7 2.10 21.15 9.58
CA THR A 7 3.17 20.99 10.56
C THR A 7 3.81 19.62 10.45
N ILE A 8 3.03 18.53 10.30
CA ILE A 8 3.56 17.17 10.13
C ILE A 8 4.41 17.07 8.87
N LEU A 9 3.94 17.64 7.75
CA LEU A 9 4.67 17.66 6.49
C LEU A 9 6.01 18.40 6.64
N LEU A 10 6.00 19.58 7.24
CA LEU A 10 7.19 20.40 7.42
C LEU A 10 8.20 19.72 8.35
N THR A 11 7.75 19.18 9.49
CA THR A 11 8.62 18.47 10.43
C THR A 11 9.19 17.18 9.85
N SER A 12 8.40 16.46 9.05
CA SER A 12 8.85 15.25 8.36
C SER A 12 9.94 15.61 7.33
N PHE A 13 9.70 16.64 6.52
CA PHE A 13 10.66 17.10 5.52
C PHE A 13 11.97 17.57 6.15
N ILE A 14 11.90 18.39 7.20
CA ILE A 14 13.08 18.86 7.95
C ILE A 14 13.79 17.68 8.62
N GLY A 15 13.05 16.75 9.21
CA GLY A 15 13.59 15.54 9.82
C GLY A 15 14.36 14.70 8.81
N ILE A 16 13.78 14.40 7.65
CA ILE A 16 14.44 13.65 6.58
C ILE A 16 15.71 14.38 6.11
N ALA A 17 15.69 15.71 6.01
CA ALA A 17 16.87 16.48 5.62
C ALA A 17 17.99 16.40 6.68
N VAL A 18 17.67 16.63 7.94
CA VAL A 18 18.62 16.61 9.06
C VAL A 18 19.17 15.19 9.26
N PHE A 19 18.30 14.20 9.46
CA PHE A 19 18.71 12.81 9.66
C PHE A 19 19.33 12.19 8.41
N GLY A 20 18.95 12.65 7.21
CA GLY A 20 19.59 12.25 5.96
C GLY A 20 21.05 12.70 5.89
N VAL A 21 21.33 13.97 6.19
CA VAL A 21 22.71 14.51 6.17
C VAL A 21 23.56 13.93 7.30
N PHE A 22 23.05 13.89 8.53
CA PHE A 22 23.81 13.38 9.68
C PHE A 22 23.94 11.86 9.70
N GLY A 23 22.93 11.13 9.20
CA GLY A 23 23.00 9.68 9.02
C GLY A 23 24.10 9.27 8.02
N MET A 24 24.37 10.11 7.00
CA MET A 24 25.46 9.90 6.05
C MET A 24 26.85 10.22 6.64
N TYR A 25 26.95 11.03 7.70
CA TYR A 25 28.22 11.45 8.30
C TYR A 25 28.90 10.34 9.12
N HIS A 26 28.14 9.40 9.72
CA HIS A 26 28.70 8.32 10.55
C HIS A 26 29.03 7.02 9.79
N GLY A 27 28.86 6.98 8.47
CA GLY A 27 29.26 5.84 7.64
C GLY A 27 30.76 5.73 7.36
N GLN A 28 31.58 6.70 7.80
CA GLN A 28 33.00 6.75 7.45
C GLN A 28 33.91 5.77 8.22
N ALA A 29 33.41 5.05 9.22
CA ALA A 29 34.27 4.17 10.02
C ALA A 29 34.42 2.75 9.45
N HIS A 30 33.45 2.23 8.67
CA HIS A 30 33.49 0.85 8.23
C HIS A 30 32.99 0.68 6.79
N ALA A 31 33.93 0.32 5.91
CA ALA A 31 33.75 -0.06 4.50
C ALA A 31 33.34 1.08 3.55
N MET A 32 34.37 1.67 2.93
CA MET A 32 34.32 2.48 1.70
C MET A 32 33.81 1.66 0.49
N ASP A 33 32.65 1.05 0.61
CA ASP A 33 31.96 0.52 -0.56
C ASP A 33 31.15 1.67 -1.20
N GLN A 34 31.25 1.82 -2.52
CA GLN A 34 30.55 2.88 -3.27
C GLN A 34 29.03 2.79 -3.14
N ASN A 35 28.54 1.68 -2.58
CA ASN A 35 27.13 1.34 -2.42
C ASN A 35 26.46 1.96 -1.17
N ASN A 36 27.20 2.59 -0.25
CA ASN A 36 26.64 3.08 1.02
C ASN A 36 26.29 4.59 1.03
N CYS A 37 26.45 5.27 -0.09
CA CYS A 37 26.21 6.71 -0.19
C CYS A 37 24.90 6.98 -0.94
N ILE A 38 23.81 7.15 -0.18
CA ILE A 38 22.44 7.31 -0.71
C ILE A 38 22.35 8.50 -1.69
N ALA A 39 23.07 9.59 -1.40
CA ALA A 39 23.13 10.77 -2.28
C ALA A 39 23.78 10.46 -3.65
N ALA A 40 24.84 9.64 -3.66
CA ALA A 40 25.48 9.14 -4.87
C ALA A 40 24.53 8.23 -5.66
N THR A 41 23.83 7.31 -4.99
CA THR A 41 22.81 6.46 -5.61
C THR A 41 21.66 7.27 -6.21
N ALA A 42 21.20 8.32 -5.51
CA ALA A 42 20.11 9.18 -5.97
C ALA A 42 20.49 9.98 -7.23
N LYS A 43 21.77 10.35 -7.37
CA LYS A 43 22.30 11.09 -8.51
C LYS A 43 22.97 10.23 -9.58
N GLY A 44 23.18 8.94 -9.33
CA GLY A 44 23.92 8.05 -10.24
C GLY A 44 25.38 8.44 -10.41
N MET A 45 25.99 9.02 -9.38
CA MET A 45 27.38 9.50 -9.40
C MET A 45 28.19 8.87 -8.27
N ASP A 46 29.51 8.89 -8.36
CA ASP A 46 30.38 8.37 -7.30
C ASP A 46 30.35 9.25 -6.04
N CYS A 47 30.37 8.61 -4.88
CA CYS A 47 30.50 9.33 -3.61
C CYS A 47 31.95 9.82 -3.45
N PRO A 48 32.16 11.13 -3.17
CA PRO A 48 33.50 11.66 -2.96
C PRO A 48 34.19 10.96 -1.78
N LYS A 49 35.32 10.29 -2.03
CA LYS A 49 36.04 9.46 -1.03
C LYS A 49 36.94 10.26 -0.09
N GLU A 50 37.46 11.41 -0.53
CA GLU A 50 38.50 12.20 0.16
C GLU A 50 38.26 13.70 -0.10
N ALA A 51 37.06 14.17 0.22
CA ALA A 51 36.66 15.53 -0.10
C ALA A 51 36.66 16.39 1.18
N GLY A 52 37.31 17.55 1.13
CA GLY A 52 37.36 18.47 2.27
C GLY A 52 35.96 18.86 2.75
N ALA A 53 35.84 19.43 3.95
CA ALA A 53 34.54 19.80 4.53
C ALA A 53 33.65 20.60 3.56
N VAL A 54 34.25 21.46 2.73
CA VAL A 54 33.57 22.25 1.70
C VAL A 54 32.95 21.36 0.62
N ASP A 55 33.72 20.44 0.04
CA ASP A 55 33.27 19.55 -1.03
C ASP A 55 32.21 18.57 -0.54
N PHE A 56 32.35 18.09 0.70
CA PHE A 56 31.33 17.30 1.37
C PHE A 56 30.01 18.09 1.49
N THR A 57 30.05 19.33 2.00
CA THR A 57 28.84 20.16 2.08
C THR A 57 28.25 20.49 0.72
N ALA A 58 29.08 20.78 -0.28
CA ALA A 58 28.61 21.09 -1.63
C ALA A 58 27.88 19.90 -2.26
N PHE A 59 28.42 18.68 -2.13
CA PHE A 59 27.79 17.45 -2.59
C PHE A 59 26.42 17.20 -1.93
N HIS A 60 26.33 17.41 -0.62
CA HIS A 60 25.07 17.20 0.12
C HIS A 60 24.03 18.29 -0.19
N ILE A 61 24.44 19.55 -0.34
CA ILE A 61 23.54 20.65 -0.75
C ILE A 61 23.01 20.37 -2.16
N ASP A 62 23.85 19.89 -3.06
CA ASP A 62 23.45 19.55 -4.43
C ASP A 62 22.52 18.33 -4.47
N ALA A 63 22.73 17.33 -3.62
CA ALA A 63 21.79 16.21 -3.42
C ALA A 63 20.44 16.69 -2.88
N TYR A 64 20.45 17.56 -1.87
CA TYR A 64 19.23 18.16 -1.30
C TYR A 64 18.47 19.02 -2.32
N LYS A 65 19.20 19.78 -3.15
CA LYS A 65 18.62 20.53 -4.28
C LYS A 65 17.93 19.58 -5.27
N GLY A 66 18.56 18.46 -5.62
CA GLY A 66 17.97 17.45 -6.49
C GLY A 66 16.67 16.86 -5.92
N LEU A 67 16.65 16.56 -4.62
CA LEU A 67 15.45 16.09 -3.92
C LEU A 67 14.35 17.17 -3.92
N SER A 68 14.71 18.44 -3.68
CA SER A 68 13.77 19.56 -3.64
C SER A 68 13.19 19.91 -5.01
N LEU A 69 13.97 19.74 -6.08
CA LEU A 69 13.54 19.94 -7.46
C LEU A 69 12.89 18.69 -8.08
N ALA A 70 12.84 17.58 -7.34
CA ALA A 70 12.37 16.28 -7.81
C ALA A 70 13.10 15.77 -9.08
N THR A 71 14.38 16.13 -9.25
CA THR A 71 15.21 15.67 -10.36
C THR A 71 15.86 14.34 -9.98
N PHE A 72 15.14 13.25 -10.21
CA PHE A 72 15.59 11.89 -9.91
C PHE A 72 15.97 11.13 -11.17
N GLY A 73 16.93 10.20 -11.06
CA GLY A 73 17.20 9.23 -12.11
C GLY A 73 16.01 8.30 -12.35
N GLU A 74 15.94 7.68 -13.54
CA GLU A 74 14.78 6.88 -13.97
C GLU A 74 14.38 5.78 -12.99
N ASN A 75 15.35 5.10 -12.38
CA ASN A 75 15.09 4.00 -11.45
C ASN A 75 14.44 4.49 -10.14
N VAL A 76 14.89 5.64 -9.64
CA VAL A 76 14.33 6.26 -8.42
C VAL A 76 12.92 6.78 -8.72
N MET A 77 12.71 7.37 -9.90
CA MET A 77 11.37 7.81 -10.34
C MET A 77 10.39 6.63 -10.44
N LYS A 78 10.81 5.50 -11.03
CA LYS A 78 9.99 4.28 -11.11
C LYS A 78 9.64 3.74 -9.73
N ALA A 79 10.60 3.68 -8.81
CA ALA A 79 10.36 3.25 -7.44
C ALA A 79 9.37 4.18 -6.71
N PHE A 80 9.52 5.49 -6.86
CA PHE A 80 8.62 6.47 -6.28
C PHE A 80 7.19 6.35 -6.82
N LEU A 81 7.03 6.18 -8.14
CA LEU A 81 5.74 5.92 -8.76
C LEU A 81 5.07 4.66 -8.22
N LEU A 82 5.82 3.56 -8.10
CA LEU A 82 5.33 2.30 -7.52
C LEU A 82 4.83 2.49 -6.08
N VAL A 83 5.64 3.12 -5.22
CA VAL A 83 5.26 3.38 -3.83
C VAL A 83 4.03 4.29 -3.75
N SER A 84 3.98 5.34 -4.58
CA SER A 84 2.84 6.26 -4.62
C SER A 84 1.55 5.57 -5.07
N ALA A 85 1.63 4.69 -6.08
CA ALA A 85 0.51 3.89 -6.54
C ALA A 85 0.03 2.92 -5.46
N SER A 86 0.94 2.20 -4.80
CA SER A 86 0.61 1.31 -3.69
C SER A 86 -0.10 2.04 -2.55
N LEU A 87 0.41 3.21 -2.14
CA LEU A 87 -0.22 4.03 -1.10
C LEU A 87 -1.61 4.53 -1.52
N LEU A 88 -1.78 4.90 -2.79
CA LEU A 88 -3.08 5.28 -3.34
C LEU A 88 -4.08 4.13 -3.27
N PHE A 89 -3.69 2.92 -3.68
CA PHE A 89 -4.56 1.73 -3.60
C PHE A 89 -4.89 1.36 -2.15
N ILE A 90 -3.93 1.42 -1.24
CA ILE A 90 -4.16 1.19 0.20
C ILE A 90 -5.14 2.24 0.76
N GLY A 91 -4.95 3.51 0.42
CA GLY A 91 -5.83 4.60 0.80
C GLY A 91 -7.25 4.39 0.26
N LEU A 92 -7.38 4.06 -1.04
CA LEU A 92 -8.67 3.75 -1.66
C LEU A 92 -9.35 2.55 -0.99
N ALA A 93 -8.60 1.51 -0.62
CA ALA A 93 -9.15 0.35 0.07
C ALA A 93 -9.68 0.72 1.47
N PHE A 94 -9.00 1.62 2.18
CA PHE A 94 -9.38 2.05 3.52
C PHE A 94 -10.56 3.03 3.52
N PHE A 95 -10.53 4.04 2.64
CA PHE A 95 -11.53 5.11 2.60
C PHE A 95 -12.74 4.80 1.70
N SER A 96 -12.56 3.95 0.69
CA SER A 96 -13.58 3.58 -0.28
C SER A 96 -13.67 2.05 -0.43
N PRO A 97 -13.97 1.30 0.64
CA PRO A 97 -14.00 -0.17 0.60
C PRO A 97 -15.04 -0.72 -0.38
N HIS A 98 -16.05 0.08 -0.73
CA HIS A 98 -17.08 -0.26 -1.71
C HIS A 98 -16.51 -0.51 -3.12
N LEU A 99 -15.40 0.13 -3.50
CA LEU A 99 -14.74 -0.06 -4.80
C LEU A 99 -14.10 -1.45 -4.93
N PHE A 100 -13.82 -2.10 -3.80
CA PHE A 100 -13.18 -3.42 -3.75
C PHE A 100 -14.13 -4.53 -3.28
N LYS A 101 -15.43 -4.22 -3.10
CA LYS A 101 -16.42 -5.25 -2.80
C LYS A 101 -16.68 -6.08 -4.07
N PRO A 102 -16.60 -7.42 -4.01
CA PRO A 102 -16.98 -8.24 -5.15
C PRO A 102 -18.46 -7.98 -5.50
N PRO A 103 -18.83 -7.98 -6.79
CA PRO A 103 -20.22 -7.82 -7.20
C PRO A 103 -21.07 -8.91 -6.52
N GLN A 104 -22.27 -8.55 -6.07
CA GLN A 104 -23.20 -9.39 -5.30
C GLN A 104 -23.82 -10.55 -6.13
N LEU A 105 -23.07 -11.16 -7.04
CA LEU A 105 -23.44 -12.38 -7.76
C LEU A 105 -23.61 -13.58 -6.81
N ALA A 106 -23.11 -13.50 -5.57
CA ALA A 106 -23.28 -14.53 -4.55
C ALA A 106 -24.74 -14.67 -4.07
N PHE A 107 -25.54 -13.60 -4.09
CA PHE A 107 -26.92 -13.64 -3.59
C PHE A 107 -27.84 -14.48 -4.48
N TYR A 108 -27.63 -14.44 -5.79
CA TYR A 108 -28.40 -15.20 -6.77
C TYR A 108 -28.20 -16.72 -6.64
N ARG A 109 -27.00 -17.16 -6.27
CA ARG A 109 -26.66 -18.58 -6.10
C ARG A 109 -27.27 -19.22 -4.85
N TYR A 110 -27.52 -18.42 -3.81
CA TYR A 110 -28.15 -18.91 -2.57
C TYR A 110 -29.67 -19.03 -2.74
N GLN A 111 -30.31 -18.00 -3.32
CA GLN A 111 -31.76 -17.98 -3.52
C GLN A 111 -32.27 -19.11 -4.44
N PHE A 112 -31.48 -19.52 -5.44
CA PHE A 112 -31.85 -20.63 -6.33
C PHE A 112 -31.60 -22.03 -5.76
N ARG A 113 -30.75 -22.20 -4.74
CA ARG A 113 -30.54 -23.51 -4.10
C ARG A 113 -31.67 -23.89 -3.16
N ASP A 114 -32.27 -22.92 -2.46
CA ASP A 114 -33.37 -23.17 -1.53
C ASP A 114 -34.71 -23.42 -2.23
N SER A 115 -34.85 -23.00 -3.49
CA SER A 115 -36.09 -23.20 -4.25
C SER A 115 -36.19 -24.56 -4.95
N PHE A 116 -35.13 -25.38 -4.94
CA PHE A 116 -35.16 -26.73 -5.52
C PHE A 116 -35.59 -27.76 -4.47
N SER A 117 -36.90 -27.99 -4.34
CA SER A 117 -37.41 -29.17 -3.65
C SER A 117 -37.50 -30.35 -4.62
N PRO A 118 -36.77 -31.45 -4.41
CA PRO A 118 -36.86 -32.61 -5.31
C PRO A 118 -38.29 -33.18 -5.31
N PRO A 119 -38.80 -33.64 -6.46
CA PRO A 119 -40.19 -34.08 -6.61
C PRO A 119 -40.54 -35.24 -5.65
N GLN A 120 -39.57 -36.06 -5.27
CA GLN A 120 -39.73 -37.15 -4.30
C GLN A 120 -40.07 -36.61 -2.89
N LYS A 121 -39.50 -35.48 -2.48
CA LYS A 121 -39.79 -34.86 -1.18
C LYS A 121 -41.21 -34.30 -1.15
N GLN A 122 -41.67 -33.71 -2.25
CA GLN A 122 -43.04 -33.23 -2.39
C GLN A 122 -44.05 -34.39 -2.36
N GLN A 123 -43.75 -35.50 -3.06
CA GLN A 123 -44.60 -36.70 -3.04
C GLN A 123 -44.68 -37.33 -1.64
N LEU A 124 -43.55 -37.46 -0.94
CA LEU A 124 -43.52 -37.98 0.43
C LEU A 124 -44.33 -37.10 1.38
N THR A 125 -44.14 -35.78 1.31
CA THR A 125 -44.87 -34.82 2.15
C THR A 125 -46.37 -34.89 1.88
N ARG A 126 -46.77 -35.01 0.61
CA ARG A 126 -48.17 -35.17 0.23
C ARG A 126 -48.76 -36.50 0.72
N TRP A 127 -48.01 -37.59 0.61
CA TRP A 127 -48.43 -38.91 1.09
C TRP A 127 -48.63 -38.91 2.61
N LEU A 128 -47.68 -38.33 3.36
CA LEU A 128 -47.79 -38.16 4.81
C LEU A 128 -49.00 -37.32 5.20
N ALA A 129 -49.21 -36.18 4.54
CA ALA A 129 -50.34 -35.29 4.82
C ALA A 129 -51.70 -35.98 4.56
N LEU A 130 -51.80 -36.85 3.54
CA LEU A 130 -53.00 -37.64 3.28
C LEU A 130 -53.24 -38.71 4.33
N HIS A 131 -52.17 -39.31 4.87
CA HIS A 131 -52.27 -40.34 5.90
C HIS A 131 -52.67 -39.75 7.25
N GLU A 132 -52.09 -38.61 7.63
CA GLU A 132 -52.39 -37.89 8.88
C GLU A 132 -53.81 -37.33 8.93
N ASN A 133 -54.37 -36.93 7.78
CA ASN A 133 -55.73 -36.40 7.68
C ASN A 133 -56.76 -37.44 7.22
N SER A 134 -56.38 -38.72 7.13
CA SER A 134 -57.35 -39.77 6.84
C SER A 134 -58.21 -40.03 8.08
N PRO A 135 -59.55 -40.07 7.94
CA PRO A 135 -60.41 -40.42 9.06
C PRO A 135 -60.14 -41.87 9.45
N ALA A 136 -59.54 -42.08 10.62
CA ALA A 136 -59.45 -43.41 11.20
C ALA A 136 -60.88 -43.91 11.42
N ALA A 137 -61.28 -44.94 10.69
CA ALA A 137 -62.58 -45.57 10.85
C ALA A 137 -62.69 -46.12 12.28
N LEU A 138 -63.56 -45.50 13.07
CA LEU A 138 -64.11 -46.03 14.31
C LEU A 138 -65.30 -46.93 13.97
#